data_AF-A0A1M4PMX2-F1
#
_entry.id   AF-A0A1M4PMX2-F1
#
_cell.length_a   1.000
_cell.length_b   1.000
_cell.length_c   1.000
_cell.angle_alpha   90.00
_cell.angle_beta   90.00
_cell.angle_gamma   90.00
#
_symmetry.space_group_name_H-M   'P 1'
#
loop_
_entity.id
_entity.type
_entity.pdbx_description
1 polymer ?
#
loop_
_entity_poly.entity_id
_entity_poly.type
_entity_poly.pdbx_seq_one_letter_code
_entity_poly.pdbx_strand_id
1 'polypeptide(L)' 'MLRRKFNLIINKKKVYRLCKELEVLRPQRKIKPKFPRKIAINREITTSNSLWEVDVKYGYIHGEDRFFYIASFFRCI' A
#
# COMPACT_ATOMS: atom_id res chain seq x y z
N MET A 1 -27.33 1.69 3.44
CA MET A 1 -28.18 2.43 4.41
C MET A 1 -29.64 2.53 3.94
N LEU A 2 -29.95 3.06 2.76
CA LEU A 2 -31.33 3.25 2.28
C LEU A 2 -32.22 2.00 2.35
N ARG A 3 -31.75 0.86 1.82
CA ARG A 3 -32.50 -0.41 1.87
C ARG A 3 -32.73 -0.94 3.29
N ARG A 4 -31.81 -0.66 4.22
CA ARG A 4 -31.90 -1.14 5.62
C ARG A 4 -32.77 -0.26 6.52
N LYS A 5 -32.84 1.05 6.23
CA LYS A 5 -33.60 2.03 7.04
C LYS A 5 -35.01 2.29 6.50
N PHE A 6 -35.19 2.23 5.19
CA PHE A 6 -36.42 2.66 4.53
C PHE A 6 -37.05 1.58 3.63
N ASN A 7 -36.54 0.33 3.66
CA ASN A 7 -36.99 -0.80 2.82
C ASN A 7 -37.13 -0.50 1.32
N LEU A 8 -36.43 0.53 0.82
CA LEU A 8 -36.49 0.94 -0.58
C LEU A 8 -35.85 -0.11 -1.51
N ILE A 9 -36.65 -0.64 -2.44
CA ILE A 9 -36.20 -1.52 -3.53
C ILE A 9 -35.86 -0.65 -4.74
N ILE A 10 -34.69 -0.03 -4.72
CA ILE A 10 -34.19 0.82 -5.81
C ILE A 10 -32.84 0.34 -6.33
N ASN A 11 -32.64 0.42 -7.64
CA ASN A 11 -31.38 0.04 -8.29
C ASN A 11 -30.27 1.03 -7.91
N LYS A 12 -29.08 0.51 -7.57
CA LYS A 12 -27.87 1.30 -7.28
C LYS A 12 -27.55 2.38 -8.33
N LYS A 13 -27.82 2.12 -9.62
CA LYS A 13 -27.60 3.10 -10.70
C LYS A 13 -28.55 4.29 -10.60
N LYS A 14 -29.82 4.06 -10.26
CA LYS A 14 -30.83 5.12 -10.09
C LYS A 14 -30.50 6.00 -8.88
N VAL A 15 -30.09 5.39 -7.78
CA VAL A 15 -29.65 6.12 -6.57
C VAL A 15 -28.48 7.05 -6.89
N TYR A 16 -27.47 6.55 -7.62
CA TYR A 16 -26.32 7.36 -8.02
C TYR A 16 -26.73 8.58 -8.87
N ARG A 17 -27.62 8.39 -9.85
CA ARG A 17 -28.10 9.50 -10.70
C ARG A 17 -28.83 10.56 -9.89
N LEU A 18 -29.73 10.14 -9.00
CA LEU A 18 -30.46 11.06 -8.11
C LEU A 18 -29.49 11.85 -7.21
N CYS A 19 -28.51 11.18 -6.60
CA CYS A 19 -27.50 11.85 -5.78
C CYS A 19 -26.63 12.81 -6.59
N LYS A 20 -26.42 12.55 -7.89
CA LYS A 20 -25.69 13.43 -8.80
C LYS A 20 -26.49 14.70 -9.12
N GLU A 21 -27.78 14.56 -9.40
CA GLU A 21 -28.69 15.69 -9.65
C GLU A 21 -28.87 16.56 -8.40
N LEU A 22 -28.89 15.95 -7.21
CA LEU A 22 -28.98 16.65 -5.93
C LEU A 22 -27.64 17.23 -5.43
N GLU A 23 -26.55 17.07 -6.19
CA GLU A 23 -25.19 17.52 -5.82
C GLU A 23 -24.67 17.02 -4.46
N VAL A 24 -25.23 15.93 -3.93
CA VAL A 24 -24.83 15.35 -2.63
C VAL A 24 -23.68 14.34 -2.75
N LEU A 25 -23.16 14.10 -3.96
CA LEU A 25 -22.05 13.19 -4.18
C LEU A 25 -20.73 13.79 -3.66
N ARG A 26 -19.98 12.97 -2.92
CA ARG A 26 -18.61 13.32 -2.53
C ARG A 26 -17.71 13.38 -3.79
N PRO A 27 -16.67 14.23 -3.79
CA PRO A 27 -15.71 14.26 -4.88
C PRO A 27 -15.07 12.89 -5.10
N GLN A 28 -14.82 12.56 -6.37
CA GLN A 28 -14.17 11.30 -6.73
C GLN A 28 -12.79 11.21 -6.07
N ARG A 29 -12.51 10.07 -5.44
CA ARG A 29 -11.19 9.80 -4.83
C ARG A 29 -10.10 9.95 -5.89
N LYS A 30 -9.19 10.90 -5.70
CA LYS A 30 -7.98 11.03 -6.51
C LYS A 30 -6.99 9.94 -6.10
N ILE A 31 -6.60 9.09 -7.04
CA ILE A 31 -5.54 8.09 -6.83
C ILE A 31 -4.21 8.84 -6.92
N LYS A 32 -3.43 8.84 -5.84
CA LYS A 32 -2.06 9.38 -5.86
C LYS A 32 -1.15 8.29 -6.45
N PRO A 33 -0.41 8.55 -7.54
CA PRO A 33 0.58 7.61 -8.03
C PRO A 33 1.65 7.41 -6.96
N LYS A 34 2.10 6.17 -6.78
CA LYS A 34 3.22 5.87 -5.88
C LYS A 34 4.47 6.47 -6.52
N PHE A 35 5.11 7.44 -5.86
CA PHE A 35 6.34 8.10 -6.32
C PHE A 35 7.36 7.06 -6.83
N PRO A 36 8.11 7.33 -7.92
CA PRO A 36 9.04 6.36 -8.47
C PRO A 36 10.04 5.93 -7.39
N ARG A 37 10.05 4.63 -7.09
CA ARG A 37 11.12 4.05 -6.28
C ARG A 37 12.36 4.08 -7.15
N LYS A 38 13.42 4.77 -6.73
CA LYS A 38 14.73 4.64 -7.39
C LYS A 38 15.11 3.16 -7.31
N ILE A 39 15.07 2.46 -8.44
CA ILE A 39 15.54 1.07 -8.53
C ILE A 39 17.04 1.12 -8.25
N ALA A 40 17.57 0.10 -7.56
CA ALA A 40 19.01 -0.04 -7.38
C ALA A 40 19.69 0.01 -8.76
N ILE A 41 20.64 0.91 -8.93
CA ILE A 41 21.40 1.05 -10.17
C ILE A 41 22.50 -0.01 -10.15
N ASN A 42 22.61 -0.80 -11.22
CA ASN A 42 23.74 -1.71 -11.41
C ASN A 42 25.04 -0.87 -11.42
N ARG A 43 25.93 -1.12 -10.48
CA ARG A 43 27.26 -0.50 -10.40
C ARG A 43 28.31 -1.56 -10.59
N GLU A 44 29.35 -1.25 -11.36
CA GLU A 44 30.54 -2.10 -11.41
C GLU A 44 31.30 -1.94 -10.09
N ILE A 45 31.54 -3.06 -9.41
CA ILE A 45 32.24 -3.10 -8.14
C ILE A 45 33.69 -3.46 -8.44
N THR A 46 34.58 -2.46 -8.37
CA THR A 46 35.99 -2.65 -8.72
C THR A 46 36.84 -3.11 -7.54
N THR A 47 36.41 -2.84 -6.31
CA THR A 47 37.17 -3.22 -5.10
C THR A 47 36.30 -3.85 -4.03
N SER A 48 36.84 -4.87 -3.39
CA SER A 48 36.19 -5.56 -2.28
C SER A 48 35.88 -4.59 -1.14
N ASN A 49 34.70 -4.71 -0.48
CA ASN A 49 34.15 -3.75 0.52
C ASN A 49 33.59 -2.43 -0.03
N SER A 50 33.52 -2.22 -1.34
CA SER A 50 32.92 -0.98 -1.89
C SER A 50 31.40 -0.91 -1.73
N LEU A 51 30.71 -2.05 -1.64
CA LEU A 51 29.26 -2.12 -1.54
C LEU A 51 28.84 -3.20 -0.53
N TRP A 52 27.90 -2.83 0.32
CA TRP A 52 27.27 -3.70 1.29
C TRP A 52 25.77 -3.71 1.02
N GLU A 53 25.23 -4.91 0.83
CA GLU A 53 23.79 -5.13 0.71
C GLU A 53 23.27 -5.59 2.07
N VAL A 54 22.17 -4.98 2.52
CA VAL A 54 21.53 -5.33 3.79
C VAL A 54 20.10 -5.73 3.52
N ASP A 55 19.76 -6.96 3.89
CA ASP A 55 18.38 -7.46 3.89
C ASP A 55 17.84 -7.46 5.31
N VAL A 56 16.75 -6.73 5.54
CA VAL A 56 16.07 -6.68 6.84
C VAL A 56 14.78 -7.46 6.78
N LYS A 57 14.71 -8.56 7.53
CA LYS A 57 13.51 -9.36 7.70
C LYS A 57 12.87 -9.01 9.04
N TYR A 58 11.54 -9.00 9.07
CA TYR A 58 10.76 -8.84 10.29
C TYR A 58 9.85 -10.04 10.47
N GLY A 59 9.64 -10.44 11.71
CA GLY A 59 8.75 -11.54 12.06
C GLY A 59 8.01 -11.25 13.36
N TYR A 60 6.88 -11.94 13.52
CA TYR A 60 6.05 -11.87 14.71
C TYR A 60 6.01 -13.25 15.35
N ILE A 61 6.26 -13.32 16.66
CA ILE A 61 6.22 -14.57 17.43
C ILE A 61 4.87 -14.65 18.12
N HIS A 62 4.00 -15.52 17.58
CA HIS A 62 2.69 -15.76 18.17
C HIS A 62 2.84 -16.48 19.52
N GLY A 63 2.21 -15.92 20.57
CA GLY A 63 2.26 -16.44 21.94
C GLY A 63 3.09 -15.58 22.89
N GLU A 64 4.09 -14.85 22.38
CA GLU A 64 4.89 -13.93 23.20
C GLU A 64 4.54 -12.44 22.95
N ASP A 65 3.73 -12.15 21.93
CA ASP A 65 3.38 -10.79 21.48
C ASP A 65 4.62 -9.92 21.22
N ARG A 66 5.68 -10.54 20.67
CA ARG A 66 6.95 -9.88 20.35
C ARG A 66 7.20 -9.83 18.86
N PHE A 67 7.76 -8.69 18.43
CA PHE A 67 8.32 -8.51 17.10
C PHE A 67 9.84 -8.67 17.15
N PHE A 68 10.40 -9.31 16.13
CA PHE A 68 11.85 -9.38 15.94
C PHE A 68 12.25 -8.90 14.57
N TYR A 69 13.48 -8.39 14.48
CA TYR A 69 14.11 -7.94 13.26
C TYR A 69 15.43 -8.68 13.09
N ILE A 70 15.68 -9.19 11.89
CA ILE A 70 16.96 -9.80 11.51
C ILE A 70 17.54 -8.94 10.39
N ALA A 71 18.75 -8.43 10.59
CA ALA A 71 19.51 -7.73 9.58
C ALA A 71 20.65 -8.64 9.10
N SER A 72 20.62 -9.00 7.82
CA SER A 72 21.65 -9.79 7.15
C SER A 72 22.51 -8.88 6.31
N PHE A 73 23.83 -8.92 6.52
CA PHE A 73 24.80 -8.12 5.76
C PHE A 73 25.52 -9.00 4.75
N PHE A 74 25.45 -8.61 3.48
CA PHE A 74 26.17 -9.23 2.38
C PHE A 74 27.21 -8.26 1.85
N ARG A 75 28.46 -8.70 1.82
CA ARG A 75 29.55 -7.96 1.18
C ARG A 75 29.51 -8.28 -0.31
N CYS A 76 29.30 -7.29 -1.16
CA CYS A 76 29.51 -7.49 -2.58
C CYS A 76 31.00 -7.41 -2.90
N ILE A 77 31.48 -8.43 -3.62
CA ILE A 77 32.81 -8.51 -4.21
C ILE A 77 32.68 -8.27 -5.71
#